data_AF-A0A958H7D3-F1
#
_entry.id   AF-A0A958H7D3-F1
#
_cell.length_a   1.000
_cell.length_b   1.000
_cell.length_c   1.000
_cell.angle_alpha   90.00
_cell.angle_beta   90.00
_cell.angle_gamma   90.00
#
_symmetry.space_group_name_H-M   'P 1'
#
loop_
_entity.id
_entity.type
_entity.pdbx_description
1 polymer ?
#
loop_
_entity_poly.entity_id
_entity_poly.type
_entity_poly.pdbx_seq_one_letter_code
_entity_poly.pdbx_strand_id
1 'polypeptide(L)'
;DLEGAPKVVMGSPADFFRGQQAAGWPDARYVGELYLQGHRGTLTSQARTKRTNRQCEFALREAEMWSVAAAQNGFVVPGDRLDAAWKTVLLNQFHDILPGSSIQRVYEDAEAMYADALQAAQMTIQDAT
;
A
#
# COMPACT_ATOMS: atom_id res chain seq x y z
N ASP A 1 23.69 34.79 17.30
CA ASP A 1 24.06 34.22 16.00
C ASP A 1 25.40 33.54 16.16
N LEU A 2 25.56 32.30 15.69
CA LEU A 2 26.85 31.59 15.76
C LEU A 2 27.55 31.78 14.42
N GLU A 3 28.68 32.48 14.45
CA GLU A 3 29.45 32.79 13.26
C GLU A 3 29.93 31.49 12.57
N GLY A 4 29.61 31.34 11.28
CA GLY A 4 29.94 30.14 10.49
C GLY A 4 28.94 28.98 10.56
N ALA A 5 27.90 29.04 11.39
CA ALA A 5 26.87 28.01 11.44
C ALA A 5 25.86 28.15 10.28
N PRO A 6 25.36 27.04 9.71
CA PRO A 6 24.29 27.09 8.73
C PRO A 6 23.03 27.72 9.33
N LYS A 7 22.34 28.54 8.53
CA LYS A 7 21.06 29.13 8.92
C LYS A 7 19.97 28.08 8.81
N VAL A 8 19.23 27.85 9.88
CA VAL A 8 18.10 26.92 9.93
C VAL A 8 16.81 27.72 9.78
N VAL A 9 15.92 27.24 8.90
CA VAL A 9 14.58 27.79 8.72
C VAL A 9 13.57 26.67 8.93
N MET A 10 12.58 26.91 9.79
CA MET A 10 11.47 25.99 9.97
C MET A 10 10.49 26.16 8.81
N GLY A 11 10.13 25.07 8.14
CA GLY A 11 9.23 25.09 6.99
C GLY A 11 8.67 23.72 6.67
N SER A 12 7.67 23.69 5.81
CA SER A 12 7.11 22.44 5.29
C SER A 12 8.02 21.83 4.22
N PRO A 13 7.90 20.52 3.93
CA PRO A 13 8.54 19.95 2.75
C PRO A 13 8.18 20.70 1.46
N ALA A 14 6.97 21.24 1.35
CA ALA A 14 6.54 22.00 0.18
C ALA A 14 7.31 23.33 0.03
N ASP A 15 7.66 24.00 1.13
CA ASP A 15 8.50 25.20 1.10
C ASP A 15 9.90 24.89 0.56
N PHE A 16 10.48 23.78 1.04
CA PHE A 16 11.77 23.30 0.56
C PHE A 16 11.74 23.02 -0.95
N PHE A 17 10.75 22.24 -1.44
CA PHE A 17 10.68 21.88 -2.85
C PHE A 17 10.42 23.08 -3.77
N ARG A 18 9.62 24.07 -3.34
CA ARG A 18 9.47 25.34 -4.08
C ARG A 18 10.78 26.11 -4.15
N GLY A 19 11.50 26.21 -3.04
CA GLY A 19 12.80 26.89 -2.99
C GLY A 19 13.84 26.21 -3.88
N GLN A 20 13.92 24.88 -3.82
CA GLN A 20 14.84 24.10 -4.64
C GLN A 20 14.53 24.24 -6.13
N GLN A 21 13.25 24.25 -6.51
CA GLN A 21 12.85 24.46 -7.91
C GLN A 21 13.24 25.85 -8.43
N ALA A 22 13.14 26.89 -7.59
CA ALA A 22 13.59 28.24 -7.94
C ALA A 22 15.12 28.35 -8.02
N ALA A 23 15.84 27.61 -7.19
CA ALA A 23 17.32 27.57 -7.18
C ALA A 23 17.92 26.71 -8.32
N GLY A 24 17.11 25.84 -8.94
CA GLY A 24 17.55 24.86 -9.92
C GLY A 24 17.90 23.52 -9.29
N TRP A 25 17.70 22.43 -10.03
CA TRP A 25 18.01 21.07 -9.58
C TRP A 25 19.44 20.65 -9.96
N PRO A 26 20.11 19.81 -9.17
CA PRO A 26 21.39 19.21 -9.56
C PRO A 26 21.23 18.38 -10.85
N ASP A 27 22.25 18.41 -11.71
CA ASP A 27 22.35 17.52 -12.89
C ASP A 27 22.83 16.12 -12.50
N ALA A 28 22.25 15.56 -11.44
CA ALA A 28 22.53 14.22 -10.95
C ALA A 28 21.34 13.32 -11.30
N ARG A 29 21.59 12.22 -12.00
CA ARG A 29 20.56 11.28 -12.45
C ARG A 29 20.82 9.88 -11.91
N TYR A 30 19.80 9.31 -11.27
CA TYR A 30 19.74 7.89 -10.93
C TYR A 30 18.81 7.16 -11.91
N VAL A 31 19.21 5.97 -12.36
CA VAL A 31 18.39 5.12 -13.25
C VAL A 31 18.34 3.72 -12.68
N GLY A 32 17.13 3.21 -12.48
CA GLY A 32 16.88 1.88 -11.91
C GLY A 32 16.19 1.94 -10.55
N GLU A 33 16.20 0.81 -9.85
CA GLU A 33 15.67 0.68 -8.48
C GLU A 33 16.66 1.27 -7.47
N LEU A 34 16.19 2.12 -6.55
CA LEU A 34 16.96 2.53 -5.38
C LEU A 34 17.13 1.35 -4.42
N TYR A 35 18.05 0.45 -4.76
CA TYR A 35 18.22 -0.80 -4.05
C TYR A 35 18.79 -0.61 -2.64
N LEU A 36 17.98 -0.93 -1.63
CA LEU A 36 18.41 -0.93 -0.23
C LEU A 36 19.13 -2.23 0.09
N GLN A 37 20.43 -2.15 0.41
CA GLN A 37 21.26 -3.33 0.70
C GLN A 37 20.99 -3.94 2.10
N GLY A 38 20.20 -3.27 2.94
CA GLY A 38 19.79 -3.72 4.26
C GLY A 38 18.42 -4.40 4.27
N HIS A 39 18.00 -4.89 5.44
CA HIS A 39 16.65 -5.42 5.71
C HIS A 39 16.14 -6.53 4.77
N ARG A 40 17.01 -7.26 4.05
CA ARG A 40 16.57 -8.33 3.11
C ARG A 40 15.73 -9.45 3.76
N GLY A 41 15.82 -9.63 5.08
CA GLY A 41 14.94 -10.54 5.81
C GLY A 41 13.45 -10.22 5.66
N THR A 42 13.11 -8.97 5.34
CA THR A 42 11.72 -8.56 5.09
C THR A 42 11.12 -9.18 3.84
N LEU A 43 11.94 -9.70 2.93
CA LEU A 43 11.48 -10.39 1.73
C LEU A 43 10.89 -11.77 2.06
N THR A 44 11.32 -12.40 3.15
CA THR A 44 10.98 -13.79 3.49
C THR A 44 10.22 -13.95 4.80
N SER A 45 10.36 -13.03 5.76
CA SER A 45 9.60 -13.08 7.02
C SER A 45 8.08 -13.06 6.78
N GLN A 46 7.30 -13.64 7.70
CA GLN A 46 5.83 -13.57 7.65
C GLN A 46 5.22 -14.02 6.32
N ALA A 47 5.67 -15.19 5.83
CA ALA A 47 5.27 -15.73 4.54
C ALA A 47 3.74 -15.93 4.43
N ARG A 48 3.06 -16.27 5.53
CA ARG A 48 1.60 -16.41 5.56
C ARG A 48 0.91 -15.08 5.24
N THR A 49 1.28 -14.01 5.93
CA THR A 49 0.79 -12.64 5.68
C THR A 49 1.01 -12.21 4.24
N LYS A 50 2.23 -12.40 3.70
CA LYS A 50 2.56 -12.05 2.32
C LYS A 50 1.72 -12.83 1.30
N ARG A 51 1.52 -14.13 1.54
CA ARG A 51 0.66 -14.98 0.70
C ARG A 51 -0.78 -14.49 0.71
N THR A 52 -1.34 -14.20 1.89
CA THR A 52 -2.74 -13.76 1.98
C THR A 52 -2.93 -12.37 1.38
N ASN A 53 -1.99 -11.43 1.57
CA ASN A 53 -1.99 -10.15 0.85
C ASN A 53 -2.10 -10.37 -0.67
N ARG A 54 -1.27 -11.26 -1.23
CA ARG A 54 -1.28 -11.53 -2.66
C ARG A 54 -2.60 -12.16 -3.13
N GLN A 55 -3.22 -13.01 -2.31
CA GLN A 55 -4.55 -13.56 -2.60
C GLN A 55 -5.62 -12.46 -2.61
N CYS A 56 -5.58 -11.52 -1.66
CA CYS A 56 -6.50 -10.39 -1.61
C CYS A 56 -6.33 -9.48 -2.83
N GLU A 57 -5.09 -9.16 -3.23
CA GLU A 57 -4.81 -8.35 -4.43
C GLU A 57 -5.45 -8.96 -5.68
N PHE A 58 -5.32 -10.27 -5.88
CA PHE A 58 -5.92 -10.97 -7.02
C PHE A 58 -7.45 -11.00 -6.91
N ALA A 59 -7.99 -11.39 -5.76
CA ALA A 59 -9.43 -11.49 -5.58
C ALA A 59 -10.15 -10.14 -5.72
N LEU A 60 -9.57 -9.05 -5.20
CA LEU A 60 -10.16 -7.71 -5.33
C LEU A 60 -10.13 -7.22 -6.77
N ARG A 61 -9.03 -7.44 -7.49
CA ARG A 61 -8.96 -7.15 -8.91
C ARG A 61 -10.02 -7.92 -9.70
N GLU A 62 -10.16 -9.22 -9.43
CA GLU A 62 -11.18 -10.06 -10.08
C GLU A 62 -12.60 -9.60 -9.74
N ALA A 63 -12.86 -9.27 -8.47
CA ALA A 63 -14.14 -8.76 -8.01
C ALA A 63 -14.55 -7.48 -8.77
N GLU A 64 -13.63 -6.53 -8.93
CA GLU A 64 -13.87 -5.31 -9.71
C GLU A 64 -14.11 -5.62 -11.20
N MET A 65 -13.29 -6.49 -11.80
CA MET A 65 -13.43 -6.88 -13.20
C MET A 65 -14.79 -7.52 -13.49
N TRP A 66 -15.22 -8.48 -12.67
CA TRP A 66 -16.51 -9.13 -12.82
C TRP A 66 -17.67 -8.19 -12.51
N SER A 67 -17.54 -7.35 -11.49
CA SER A 67 -18.56 -6.34 -11.15
C SER A 67 -18.83 -5.39 -12.33
N VAL A 68 -17.77 -4.91 -13.00
CA VAL A 68 -17.89 -4.01 -14.16
C VAL A 68 -18.50 -4.73 -15.37
N ALA A 69 -18.14 -5.99 -15.59
CA ALA A 69 -18.73 -6.80 -16.66
C ALA A 69 -20.23 -7.08 -16.41
N ALA A 70 -20.58 -7.46 -15.18
CA ALA A 70 -21.96 -7.73 -14.77
C ALA A 70 -22.83 -6.46 -14.78
N ALA A 71 -22.24 -5.29 -14.50
CA ALA A 71 -22.95 -4.01 -14.53
C ALA A 71 -23.56 -3.69 -15.91
N GLN A 72 -22.97 -4.24 -17.00
CA GLN A 72 -23.55 -4.13 -18.35
C GLN A 72 -24.93 -4.82 -18.46
N ASN A 73 -25.23 -5.76 -17.55
CA ASN A 73 -26.49 -6.49 -17.47
C ASN A 73 -27.33 -6.08 -16.24
N GLY A 74 -27.06 -4.90 -15.66
CA GLY A 74 -27.87 -4.34 -14.56
C GLY A 74 -27.44 -4.75 -13.14
N PHE A 75 -26.31 -5.44 -12.98
CA PHE A 75 -25.73 -5.68 -11.65
C PHE A 75 -25.32 -4.36 -10.98
N VAL A 76 -25.66 -4.20 -9.70
CA VAL A 76 -25.28 -3.02 -8.91
C VAL A 76 -23.96 -3.32 -8.21
N VAL A 77 -22.89 -2.63 -8.63
CA VAL A 77 -21.55 -2.79 -8.07
C VAL A 77 -21.57 -2.43 -6.57
N PRO A 78 -21.11 -3.32 -5.66
CA PRO A 78 -21.10 -3.06 -4.23
C PRO A 78 -19.89 -2.20 -3.84
N GLY A 79 -19.91 -0.92 -4.23
CA GLY A 79 -18.80 0.02 -4.07
C GLY A 79 -18.28 0.12 -2.63
N ASP A 80 -19.17 0.24 -1.65
CA ASP A 80 -18.79 0.36 -0.23
C ASP A 80 -18.07 -0.89 0.29
N ARG A 81 -18.47 -2.08 -0.17
CA ARG A 81 -17.84 -3.35 0.21
C ARG A 81 -16.42 -3.44 -0.37
N LEU A 82 -16.26 -3.08 -1.66
CA LEU A 82 -14.97 -3.08 -2.34
C LEU A 82 -14.02 -2.03 -1.73
N ASP A 83 -14.51 -0.82 -1.46
CA ASP A 83 -13.74 0.25 -0.82
C ASP A 83 -13.25 -0.15 0.58
N ALA A 84 -14.13 -0.74 1.40
CA ALA A 84 -13.76 -1.23 2.72
C ALA A 84 -12.70 -2.34 2.64
N ALA A 85 -12.85 -3.29 1.72
CA ALA A 85 -11.89 -4.38 1.53
C ALA A 85 -10.52 -3.88 1.03
N TRP A 86 -10.49 -2.94 0.09
CA TRP A 86 -9.25 -2.31 -0.37
C TRP A 86 -8.55 -1.54 0.74
N LYS A 87 -9.29 -0.75 1.53
CA LYS A 87 -8.72 -0.03 2.68
C LYS A 87 -8.08 -0.98 3.68
N THR A 88 -8.71 -2.13 3.93
CA THR A 88 -8.15 -3.19 4.78
C THR A 88 -6.85 -3.77 4.21
N VAL A 89 -6.81 -4.08 2.91
CA VAL A 89 -5.58 -4.57 2.26
C VAL A 89 -4.48 -3.51 2.34
N LEU A 90 -4.75 -2.28 1.92
CA LEU A 90 -3.77 -1.19 1.86
C LEU A 90 -3.23 -0.81 3.25
N LEU A 91 -4.07 -0.84 4.28
CA LEU A 91 -3.63 -0.65 5.67
C LEU A 91 -2.57 -1.70 6.06
N ASN A 92 -2.79 -2.96 5.69
CA ASN A 92 -1.88 -4.05 6.01
C ASN A 92 -0.68 -4.16 5.03
N GLN A 93 -0.62 -3.31 4.00
CA GLN A 93 0.57 -3.10 3.16
C GLN A 93 1.56 -2.09 3.75
N PHE A 94 1.30 -1.58 4.95
CA PHE A 94 2.24 -0.70 5.66
C PHE A 94 3.64 -1.33 5.77
N HIS A 95 4.67 -0.48 5.74
CA HIS A 95 6.07 -0.90 5.57
C HIS A 95 6.64 -1.72 6.74
N ASP A 96 5.94 -1.81 7.87
CA ASP A 96 6.30 -2.72 8.96
C ASP A 96 5.38 -3.94 9.10
N ILE A 97 4.24 -3.95 8.40
CA ILE A 97 3.26 -5.05 8.45
C ILE A 97 3.59 -6.04 7.34
N LEU A 98 3.41 -5.67 6.07
CA LEU A 98 3.66 -6.56 4.93
C LEU A 98 5.13 -7.04 4.86
N PRO A 99 6.13 -6.17 5.09
CA PRO A 99 7.53 -6.58 5.16
C PRO A 99 7.84 -7.50 6.33
N GLY A 100 6.97 -7.60 7.35
CA GLY A 100 7.12 -8.57 8.42
C GLY A 100 8.17 -8.16 9.47
N SER A 101 8.16 -6.89 9.90
CA SER A 101 9.01 -6.31 10.96
C SER A 101 8.26 -5.86 12.22
N SER A 102 6.94 -6.03 12.30
CA SER A 102 6.11 -5.81 13.49
C SER A 102 6.16 -6.95 14.52
N ILE A 103 5.56 -6.72 15.70
CA ILE A 103 5.36 -7.72 16.76
C ILE A 103 4.25 -8.73 16.41
N GLN A 104 4.23 -9.89 17.08
CA GLN A 104 3.27 -10.99 16.82
C GLN A 104 1.80 -10.53 16.74
N ARG A 105 1.35 -9.72 17.72
CA ARG A 105 -0.04 -9.24 17.80
C ARG A 105 -0.50 -8.54 16.51
N VAL A 106 0.38 -7.79 15.86
CA VAL A 106 0.04 -7.10 14.60
C VAL A 106 -0.26 -8.10 13.49
N TYR A 107 0.39 -9.26 13.45
CA TYR A 107 0.10 -10.27 12.44
C TYR A 107 -1.17 -11.06 12.72
N GLU A 108 -1.49 -11.31 13.99
CA GLU A 108 -2.77 -11.91 14.37
C GLU A 108 -3.94 -11.03 13.89
N ASP A 109 -3.85 -9.72 14.12
CA ASP A 109 -4.83 -8.74 13.64
C ASP A 109 -4.83 -8.67 12.10
N ALA A 110 -3.66 -8.51 11.47
CA ALA A 110 -3.54 -8.39 10.02
C ALA A 110 -4.09 -9.60 9.26
N GLU A 111 -3.84 -10.82 9.76
CA GLU A 111 -4.32 -12.03 9.12
C GLU A 111 -5.83 -12.21 9.22
N ALA A 112 -6.44 -11.85 10.35
CA ALA A 112 -7.89 -11.82 10.48
C ALA A 112 -8.49 -10.80 9.50
N MET A 113 -7.93 -9.59 9.46
CA MET A 113 -8.34 -8.54 8.53
C MET A 113 -8.20 -8.95 7.05
N TYR A 114 -7.11 -9.62 6.68
CA TYR A 114 -6.94 -10.16 5.34
C TYR A 114 -7.96 -11.26 5.01
N ALA A 115 -8.31 -12.12 5.98
CA ALA A 115 -9.33 -13.14 5.77
C ALA A 115 -10.69 -12.51 5.47
N ASP A 116 -11.08 -11.47 6.21
CA ASP A 116 -12.32 -10.73 6.00
C ASP A 116 -12.34 -10.02 4.63
N ALA A 117 -11.23 -9.37 4.26
CA ALA A 117 -11.12 -8.71 2.95
C ALA A 117 -11.18 -9.72 1.78
N LEU A 118 -10.53 -10.88 1.92
CA LEU A 118 -10.58 -11.95 0.93
C LEU A 118 -12.00 -12.50 0.78
N GLN A 119 -12.70 -12.72 1.90
CA GLN A 119 -14.08 -13.17 1.88
C GLN A 119 -14.99 -12.15 1.18
N ALA A 120 -14.86 -10.85 1.49
CA ALA A 120 -15.63 -9.79 0.85
C ALA A 120 -15.41 -9.75 -0.68
N ALA A 121 -14.17 -9.93 -1.13
CA ALA A 121 -13.84 -10.01 -2.55
C ALA A 121 -14.47 -11.25 -3.21
N GLN A 122 -14.34 -12.43 -2.58
CA GLN A 122 -14.92 -13.68 -3.09
C GLN A 122 -16.45 -13.64 -3.18
N MET A 123 -17.12 -13.07 -2.18
CA MET A 123 -18.57 -12.85 -2.23
C MET A 123 -18.94 -11.93 -3.38
N THR A 124 -18.17 -10.86 -3.61
CA THR A 124 -18.43 -9.94 -4.73
C THR A 124 -18.24 -10.60 -6.09
N ILE A 125 -17.24 -11.48 -6.23
CA ILE A 125 -17.07 -12.30 -7.44
C ILE A 125 -18.31 -13.17 -7.64
N GLN A 126 -18.73 -13.91 -6.61
CA GLN A 126 -19.92 -14.79 -6.67
C GLN A 126 -21.21 -14.02 -7.00
N ASP A 127 -21.38 -12.82 -6.46
CA ASP A 127 -22.54 -11.98 -6.74
C ASP A 127 -22.56 -11.48 -8.20
N ALA A 128 -21.38 -11.33 -8.82
CA ALA A 128 -21.19 -10.75 -10.15
C ALA A 128 -21.05 -11.78 -11.30
N THR A 129 -20.91 -13.07 -11.01
CA THR A 129 -20.77 -14.15 -12.01
C THR A 129 -21.96 -15.09 -12.00
#